data_AF-A0A7S2FW42-F1
#
_entry.id   AF-A0A7S2FW42-F1
#
_cell.length_a   1.000
_cell.length_b   1.000
_cell.length_c   1.000
_cell.angle_alpha   90.00
_cell.angle_beta   90.00
_cell.angle_gamma   90.00
#
_symmetry.space_group_name_H-M   'P 1'
#
loop_
_entity.id
_entity.type
_entity.pdbx_description
1 polymer ?
#
loop_
_entity_poly.entity_id
_entity_poly.type
_entity_poly.pdbx_seq_one_letter_code
_entity_poly.pdbx_strand_id
1 'polypeptide(L)'
;AIQTVAGAGATVAPPKKQQPKAKAEPKKQKQEDSWWPMGEGEWDGKAAEEFNQKAGEYLNKMTTDFALAAVDLRTTDEQLENIYQQLSAVRNPIGFFCAWQAGMGGNKGMAALTNGDDSLKLTAEGHKQRQEQLVRAVSKYLKENKMEQPLSAVISDPAIASIRKGAISNVAKLLREYPQHFEFKFVDNSKEDKKPIQMLRLIKAVPAGNLLKRKHEDTPLADPDAP
;
A
#
# COMPACT_ATOMS: atom_id res chain seq x y z
N ALA A 1 -32.55 43.05 -40.44
CA ALA A 1 -33.36 43.23 -39.22
C ALA A 1 -32.77 42.37 -38.13
N ILE A 2 -32.14 42.97 -37.12
CA ILE A 2 -31.51 42.27 -36.00
C ILE A 2 -32.51 42.28 -34.86
N GLN A 3 -32.94 41.09 -34.42
CA GLN A 3 -34.00 40.92 -33.43
C GLN A 3 -33.36 40.77 -32.04
N THR A 4 -33.45 41.83 -31.25
CA THR A 4 -33.02 41.89 -29.86
C THR A 4 -34.09 41.25 -28.98
N VAL A 5 -33.78 40.14 -28.32
CA VAL A 5 -34.64 39.54 -27.28
C VAL A 5 -34.05 39.84 -25.91
N ALA A 6 -34.70 40.75 -25.20
CA ALA A 6 -34.49 41.04 -23.79
C ALA A 6 -35.19 39.96 -22.95
N GLY A 7 -34.40 39.16 -22.23
CA GLY A 7 -34.88 38.13 -21.31
C GLY A 7 -34.75 38.58 -19.87
N ALA A 8 -35.88 38.60 -19.16
CA ALA A 8 -36.09 39.14 -17.83
C ALA A 8 -35.22 38.49 -16.73
N GLY A 9 -34.78 39.33 -15.80
CA GLY A 9 -34.07 38.93 -14.59
C GLY A 9 -34.99 38.22 -13.60
N ALA A 10 -34.66 36.97 -13.27
CA ALA A 10 -35.16 36.28 -12.10
C ALA A 10 -34.22 36.56 -10.92
N THR A 11 -34.65 37.42 -10.00
CA THR A 11 -34.04 37.60 -8.67
C THR A 11 -34.17 36.30 -7.88
N VAL A 12 -33.12 35.48 -7.90
CA VAL A 12 -32.97 34.30 -7.04
C VAL A 12 -32.65 34.79 -5.63
N ALA A 13 -33.60 34.60 -4.71
CA ALA A 13 -33.40 34.88 -3.30
C ALA A 13 -32.28 33.97 -2.73
N PRO A 14 -31.36 34.52 -1.91
CA PRO A 14 -30.28 33.73 -1.33
C PRO A 14 -30.85 32.66 -0.37
N PRO A 15 -30.32 31.43 -0.40
CA PRO A 15 -30.77 30.37 0.48
C PRO A 15 -30.52 30.74 1.95
N LYS A 16 -31.57 30.64 2.78
CA LYS A 16 -31.49 30.77 4.24
C LYS A 16 -30.39 29.83 4.76
N LYS A 17 -29.31 30.41 5.29
CA LYS A 17 -28.30 29.71 6.08
C LYS A 17 -29.01 29.03 7.26
N GLN A 18 -29.23 27.73 7.17
CA GLN A 18 -29.58 26.90 8.31
C GLN A 18 -28.41 26.94 9.29
N GLN A 19 -28.63 27.56 10.46
CA GLN A 19 -27.72 27.47 11.58
C GLN A 19 -27.61 25.99 11.99
N PRO A 20 -26.38 25.42 12.07
CA PRO A 20 -26.20 24.07 12.58
C PRO A 20 -26.68 24.03 14.04
N LYS A 21 -27.70 23.20 14.27
CA LYS A 21 -28.19 22.82 15.61
C LYS A 21 -27.01 22.31 16.44
N ALA A 22 -27.03 22.71 17.70
CA ALA A 22 -26.06 22.45 18.75
C ALA A 22 -25.31 21.11 18.59
N LYS A 23 -23.99 21.23 18.47
CA LYS A 23 -23.01 20.16 18.60
C LYS A 23 -23.20 19.57 20.01
N ALA A 24 -23.74 18.35 20.11
CA ALA A 24 -23.77 17.62 21.36
C ALA A 24 -22.32 17.46 21.85
N GLU A 25 -22.03 17.94 23.06
CA GLU A 25 -20.76 17.68 23.72
C GLU A 25 -20.54 16.16 23.78
N PRO A 26 -19.42 15.65 23.24
CA PRO A 26 -19.06 14.27 23.47
C PRO A 26 -18.88 14.10 24.97
N LYS A 27 -19.78 13.32 25.59
CA LYS A 27 -19.59 12.84 26.96
C LYS A 27 -18.17 12.31 27.02
N LYS A 28 -17.33 12.91 27.88
CA LYS A 28 -16.00 12.40 28.20
C LYS A 28 -16.18 10.94 28.57
N GLN A 29 -15.89 10.07 27.61
CA GLN A 29 -15.79 8.64 27.85
C GLN A 29 -14.63 8.54 28.82
N LYS A 30 -15.00 8.22 30.06
CA LYS A 30 -14.09 8.07 31.19
C LYS A 30 -12.97 7.18 30.68
N GLN A 31 -11.78 7.77 30.54
CA GLN A 31 -10.56 7.10 30.11
C GLN A 31 -10.18 6.20 31.28
N GLU A 32 -10.92 5.11 31.44
CA GLU A 32 -10.64 4.08 32.42
C GLU A 32 -9.33 3.44 31.96
N ASP A 33 -8.30 3.75 32.73
CA ASP A 33 -7.06 3.00 32.87
C ASP A 33 -6.43 2.60 31.53
N SER A 34 -5.63 3.53 30.98
CA SER A 34 -4.55 3.15 30.08
C SER A 34 -3.64 2.18 30.83
N TRP A 35 -3.98 0.89 30.75
CA TRP A 35 -3.33 -0.24 31.42
C TRP A 35 -1.89 -0.48 30.94
N TRP A 36 -1.40 0.35 30.02
CA TRP A 36 -0.04 0.34 29.52
C TRP A 36 0.89 1.05 30.51
N PRO A 37 1.79 0.32 31.20
CA PRO A 37 2.83 0.97 32.00
C PRO A 37 3.83 1.62 31.03
N MET A 38 3.59 2.88 30.67
CA MET A 38 4.54 3.73 29.94
C MET A 38 5.60 4.31 30.87
N GLY A 39 6.13 3.48 31.77
CA GLY A 39 7.24 3.85 32.64
C GLY A 39 8.53 3.21 32.13
N GLU A 40 9.62 3.97 32.03
CA GLU A 40 10.97 3.51 31.69
C GLU A 40 11.61 2.63 32.80
N GLY A 41 10.79 1.86 33.52
CA GLY A 41 11.24 0.90 34.51
C GLY A 41 11.75 -0.36 33.82
N GLU A 42 12.83 -0.94 34.35
CA GLU A 42 13.33 -2.25 33.95
C GLU A 42 12.20 -3.28 34.17
N TRP A 43 11.72 -3.88 33.07
CA TRP A 43 10.66 -4.88 33.15
C TRP A 43 11.25 -6.14 33.74
N ASP A 44 10.83 -6.50 34.96
CA ASP A 44 11.15 -7.82 35.49
C ASP A 44 10.47 -8.90 34.64
N GLY A 45 11.03 -10.12 34.66
CA GLY A 45 10.51 -11.22 33.84
C GLY A 45 9.05 -11.57 34.15
N LYS A 46 8.55 -11.27 35.36
CA LYS A 46 7.17 -11.55 35.77
C LYS A 46 6.19 -10.53 35.19
N ALA A 47 6.54 -9.26 35.15
CA ALA A 47 5.74 -8.20 34.54
C ALA A 47 5.59 -8.42 33.02
N ALA A 48 6.63 -8.89 32.36
CA ALA A 48 6.57 -9.26 30.94
C ALA A 48 5.66 -10.47 30.68
N GLU A 49 5.70 -11.48 31.56
CA GLU A 49 4.85 -12.68 31.46
C GLU A 49 3.37 -12.34 31.72
N GLU A 50 3.08 -11.55 32.77
CA GLU A 50 1.72 -11.09 33.08
C GLU A 50 1.14 -10.21 31.96
N PHE A 51 1.99 -9.36 31.36
CA PHE A 51 1.60 -8.56 30.20
C PHE A 51 1.24 -9.45 28.99
N ASN A 52 2.10 -10.42 28.65
CA ASN A 52 1.85 -11.33 27.53
C ASN A 52 0.58 -12.15 27.72
N GLN A 53 0.32 -12.63 28.94
CA GLN A 53 -0.90 -13.37 29.26
C GLN A 53 -2.15 -12.52 29.04
N LYS A 54 -2.20 -11.32 29.65
CA LYS A 54 -3.35 -10.41 29.53
C LYS A 54 -3.53 -9.87 28.12
N ALA A 55 -2.44 -9.59 27.40
CA ALA A 55 -2.49 -9.20 26.00
C ALA A 55 -3.08 -10.33 25.12
N GLY A 56 -2.72 -11.59 25.38
CA GLY A 56 -3.30 -12.76 24.73
C GLY A 56 -4.79 -12.93 25.01
N GLU A 57 -5.20 -12.80 26.28
CA GLU A 57 -6.62 -12.84 26.67
C GLU A 57 -7.43 -11.74 25.98
N TYR A 58 -6.89 -10.53 25.93
CA TYR A 58 -7.53 -9.39 25.28
C TYR A 58 -7.65 -9.57 23.75
N LEU A 59 -6.61 -10.05 23.09
CA LEU A 59 -6.64 -10.37 21.65
C LEU A 59 -7.65 -11.47 21.33
N ASN A 60 -7.70 -12.53 22.14
CA ASN A 60 -8.67 -13.60 21.97
C ASN A 60 -10.10 -13.07 22.13
N LYS A 61 -10.33 -12.20 23.12
CA LYS A 61 -11.64 -11.56 23.31
C LYS A 61 -12.03 -10.69 22.11
N MET A 62 -11.14 -9.80 21.65
CA MET A 62 -11.40 -8.96 20.47
C MET A 62 -11.64 -9.76 19.19
N THR A 63 -10.86 -10.81 18.96
CA THR A 63 -11.03 -11.70 17.79
C THR A 63 -12.37 -12.42 17.85
N THR A 64 -12.79 -12.85 19.03
CA THR A 64 -14.10 -13.46 19.25
C THR A 64 -15.22 -12.45 19.00
N ASP A 65 -15.11 -11.24 19.56
CA ASP A 65 -16.07 -10.15 19.37
C ASP A 65 -16.20 -9.79 17.87
N PHE A 66 -15.09 -9.76 17.12
CA PHE A 66 -15.08 -9.55 15.67
C PHE A 66 -15.75 -10.71 14.90
N ALA A 67 -15.44 -11.96 15.26
CA ALA A 67 -16.04 -13.13 14.61
C ALA A 67 -17.56 -13.19 14.83
N LEU A 68 -18.03 -12.85 16.04
CA LEU A 68 -19.46 -12.76 16.35
C LEU A 68 -20.13 -11.63 15.56
N ALA A 69 -19.49 -10.46 15.48
CA ALA A 69 -20.00 -9.33 14.73
C ALA A 69 -20.08 -9.62 13.22
N ALA A 70 -19.12 -10.34 12.66
CA ALA A 70 -19.09 -10.69 11.24
C ALA A 70 -20.17 -11.70 10.82
N VAL A 71 -20.65 -12.53 11.76
CA VAL A 71 -21.71 -13.53 11.51
C VAL A 71 -23.11 -12.95 11.76
N ASP A 72 -23.23 -11.90 12.57
CA ASP A 72 -24.51 -11.23 12.79
C ASP A 72 -24.90 -10.33 11.60
N LEU A 73 -25.98 -10.72 10.92
CA LEU A 73 -26.56 -10.00 9.78
C LEU A 73 -27.07 -8.60 10.12
N ARG A 74 -27.15 -8.24 11.41
CA ARG A 74 -27.57 -6.91 11.89
C ARG A 74 -26.40 -5.95 12.08
N THR A 75 -25.17 -6.43 12.05
CA THR A 75 -23.97 -5.60 12.18
C THR A 75 -23.82 -4.73 10.94
N THR A 76 -23.61 -3.42 11.14
CA THR A 76 -23.35 -2.51 10.02
C THR A 76 -21.87 -2.53 9.63
N ASP A 77 -21.57 -2.22 8.38
CA ASP A 77 -20.18 -2.10 7.90
C ASP A 77 -19.35 -1.13 8.75
N GLU A 78 -19.96 -0.05 9.25
CA GLU A 78 -19.31 0.94 10.13
C GLU A 78 -18.93 0.35 11.50
N GLN A 79 -19.74 -0.55 12.05
CA GLN A 79 -19.41 -1.26 13.29
C GLN A 79 -18.27 -2.26 13.07
N LEU A 80 -18.29 -2.96 11.93
CA LEU A 80 -17.23 -3.90 11.57
C LEU A 80 -15.89 -3.18 11.36
N GLU A 81 -15.90 -2.02 10.69
CA GLU A 81 -14.72 -1.17 10.48
C GLU A 81 -14.17 -0.62 11.80
N ASN A 82 -15.03 -0.22 12.74
CA ASN A 82 -14.61 0.24 14.07
C ASN A 82 -13.93 -0.88 14.87
N ILE A 83 -14.49 -2.10 14.87
CA ILE A 83 -13.87 -3.26 15.51
C ILE A 83 -12.52 -3.57 14.83
N TYR A 84 -12.46 -3.52 13.51
CA TYR A 84 -11.21 -3.73 12.76
C TYR A 84 -10.14 -2.68 13.11
N GLN A 85 -10.50 -1.40 13.20
CA GLN A 85 -9.59 -0.34 13.61
C GLN A 85 -9.06 -0.57 15.03
N GLN A 86 -9.92 -0.95 15.97
CA GLN A 86 -9.48 -1.29 17.34
C GLN A 86 -8.51 -2.49 17.35
N LEU A 87 -8.79 -3.53 16.56
CA LEU A 87 -7.93 -4.70 16.43
C LEU A 87 -6.56 -4.34 15.84
N SER A 88 -6.53 -3.47 14.82
CA SER A 88 -5.30 -2.99 14.20
C SER A 88 -4.45 -2.13 15.17
N ALA A 89 -5.10 -1.32 16.01
CA ALA A 89 -4.45 -0.47 16.99
C ALA A 89 -3.80 -1.28 18.12
N VAL A 90 -4.32 -2.46 18.43
CA VAL A 90 -3.83 -3.36 19.49
C VAL A 90 -2.77 -4.34 18.96
N ARG A 91 -2.91 -4.78 17.71
CA ARG A 91 -1.97 -5.70 17.06
C ARG A 91 -0.58 -5.09 16.88
N ASN A 92 -0.49 -3.80 16.59
CA ASN A 92 0.78 -3.09 16.42
C ASN A 92 1.66 -3.02 17.70
N PRO A 93 1.16 -2.58 18.87
CA PRO A 93 1.96 -2.51 20.09
C PRO A 93 2.33 -3.90 20.64
N ILE A 94 1.48 -4.92 20.48
CA ILE A 94 1.81 -6.29 20.89
C ILE A 94 2.92 -6.87 20.00
N GLY A 95 2.84 -6.65 18.68
CA GLY A 95 3.93 -7.00 17.77
C GLY A 95 5.24 -6.34 18.17
N PHE A 96 5.20 -5.04 18.49
CA PHE A 96 6.38 -4.29 18.95
C PHE A 96 6.97 -4.88 20.24
N PHE A 97 6.14 -5.18 21.23
CA PHE A 97 6.59 -5.77 22.50
C PHE A 97 7.25 -7.14 22.29
N CYS A 98 6.65 -8.02 21.48
CA CYS A 98 7.22 -9.33 21.16
C CYS A 98 8.56 -9.23 20.41
N ALA A 99 8.70 -8.31 19.45
CA ALA A 99 9.98 -8.08 18.76
C ALA A 99 11.05 -7.48 19.68
N TRP A 100 10.66 -6.59 20.58
CA TRP A 100 11.57 -6.03 21.59
C TRP A 100 12.07 -7.12 22.55
N GLN A 101 11.17 -7.96 23.08
CA GLN A 101 11.52 -9.07 23.99
C GLN A 101 12.44 -10.12 23.32
N ALA A 102 12.29 -10.34 22.02
CA ALA A 102 13.16 -11.24 21.24
C ALA A 102 14.57 -10.66 20.95
N GLY A 103 14.93 -9.51 21.53
CA GLY A 103 16.22 -8.86 21.29
C GLY A 103 16.34 -8.21 19.90
N MET A 104 15.23 -8.08 19.15
CA MET A 104 15.18 -7.41 17.85
C MET A 104 14.93 -5.90 17.97
N GLY A 105 15.37 -5.28 19.07
CA GLY A 105 15.13 -3.88 19.47
C GLY A 105 15.81 -2.80 18.63
N GLY A 106 16.16 -3.08 17.37
CA GLY A 106 16.57 -2.07 16.40
C GLY A 106 15.45 -1.79 15.40
N ASN A 107 15.45 -0.62 14.76
CA ASN A 107 14.51 -0.21 13.69
C ASN A 107 14.29 -1.26 12.57
N LYS A 108 15.14 -2.28 12.47
CA LYS A 108 14.99 -3.43 11.55
C LYS A 108 13.88 -4.41 11.97
N GLY A 109 13.57 -4.56 13.26
CA GLY A 109 12.53 -5.46 13.76
C GLY A 109 11.11 -4.95 13.48
N MET A 110 10.88 -3.63 13.59
CA MET A 110 9.58 -3.02 13.28
C MET A 110 9.17 -3.18 11.81
N ALA A 111 10.14 -3.09 10.88
CA ALA A 111 9.86 -3.28 9.46
C ALA A 111 9.36 -4.71 9.14
N ALA A 112 9.67 -5.70 9.97
CA ALA A 112 9.20 -7.07 9.77
C ALA A 112 7.73 -7.27 10.23
N LEU A 113 7.22 -6.42 11.13
CA LEU A 113 5.88 -6.59 11.73
C LEU A 113 4.82 -5.64 11.17
N THR A 114 5.20 -4.42 10.75
CA THR A 114 4.26 -3.49 10.09
C THR A 114 4.10 -3.78 8.60
N ASN A 115 5.00 -4.57 8.01
CA ASN A 115 4.72 -5.28 6.75
C ASN A 115 3.84 -6.48 7.08
N GLY A 116 2.66 -6.21 7.65
CA GLY A 116 1.62 -7.21 7.85
C GLY A 116 1.51 -8.01 6.56
N ASP A 117 1.86 -9.27 6.69
CA ASP A 117 1.94 -10.26 5.63
C ASP A 117 0.55 -10.43 4.99
N ASP A 118 0.21 -9.50 4.10
CA ASP A 118 -0.60 -9.78 2.93
C ASP A 118 0.19 -10.65 1.92
N SER A 119 1.31 -11.27 2.34
CA SER A 119 1.72 -12.57 1.81
C SER A 119 0.79 -13.69 2.30
N LEU A 120 -0.53 -13.47 2.20
CA LEU A 120 -1.40 -14.52 1.69
C LEU A 120 -0.73 -15.02 0.42
N LYS A 121 0.05 -16.11 0.55
CA LYS A 121 0.91 -16.72 -0.48
C LYS A 121 0.42 -16.31 -1.86
N LEU A 122 0.91 -15.18 -2.37
CA LEU A 122 0.47 -14.68 -3.65
C LEU A 122 0.94 -15.77 -4.59
N THR A 123 -0.02 -16.46 -5.19
CA THR A 123 0.27 -17.55 -6.11
C THR A 123 1.26 -16.99 -7.14
N ALA A 124 2.11 -17.84 -7.73
CA ALA A 124 3.04 -17.38 -8.76
C ALA A 124 2.33 -16.55 -9.85
N GLU A 125 1.04 -16.83 -10.09
CA GLU A 125 0.15 -16.08 -10.95
C GLU A 125 -0.18 -14.67 -10.44
N GLY A 126 -0.44 -14.50 -9.14
CA GLY A 126 -0.69 -13.18 -8.53
C GLY A 126 0.51 -12.25 -8.61
N HIS A 127 1.73 -12.78 -8.39
CA HIS A 127 2.96 -12.00 -8.61
C HIS A 127 3.10 -11.56 -10.06
N LYS A 128 2.81 -12.47 -10.99
CA LYS A 128 2.87 -12.22 -12.42
C LYS A 128 1.91 -11.10 -12.86
N GLN A 129 0.66 -11.14 -12.38
CA GLN A 129 -0.33 -10.11 -12.65
C GLN A 129 0.09 -8.73 -12.10
N ARG A 130 0.61 -8.68 -10.87
CA ARG A 130 1.09 -7.42 -10.28
C ARG A 130 2.29 -6.84 -11.04
N GLN A 131 3.19 -7.68 -11.55
CA GLN A 131 4.28 -7.24 -12.41
C GLN A 131 3.76 -6.62 -13.72
N GLU A 132 2.76 -7.22 -14.37
CA GLU A 132 2.15 -6.64 -15.56
C GLU A 132 1.44 -5.31 -15.27
N GLN A 133 0.74 -5.22 -14.14
CA GLN A 133 0.13 -3.95 -13.68
C GLN A 133 1.19 -2.87 -13.47
N LEU A 134 2.34 -3.22 -12.87
CA LEU A 134 3.44 -2.30 -12.64
C LEU A 134 4.01 -1.78 -13.98
N VAL A 135 4.24 -2.67 -14.94
CA VAL A 135 4.73 -2.29 -16.29
C VAL A 135 3.76 -1.33 -16.99
N ARG A 136 2.45 -1.58 -16.88
CA ARG A 136 1.41 -0.70 -17.43
C ARG A 136 1.38 0.66 -16.73
N ALA A 137 1.45 0.68 -15.40
CA ALA A 137 1.47 1.91 -14.61
C ALA A 137 2.68 2.78 -14.98
N VAL A 138 3.88 2.19 -15.07
CA VAL A 138 5.11 2.87 -15.52
C VAL A 138 4.94 3.42 -16.95
N SER A 139 4.35 2.64 -17.86
CA SER A 139 4.12 3.09 -19.24
C SER A 139 3.17 4.29 -19.31
N LYS A 140 2.10 4.27 -18.51
CA LYS A 140 1.14 5.39 -18.43
C LYS A 140 1.81 6.63 -17.86
N TYR A 141 2.54 6.49 -16.76
CA TYR A 141 3.29 7.57 -16.14
C TYR A 141 4.28 8.23 -17.12
N LEU A 142 5.05 7.43 -17.87
CA LEU A 142 5.98 7.97 -18.85
C LEU A 142 5.27 8.71 -19.99
N LYS A 143 4.11 8.22 -20.47
CA LYS A 143 3.32 8.93 -21.49
C LYS A 143 2.86 10.31 -21.02
N GLU A 144 2.46 10.42 -19.76
CA GLU A 144 2.01 11.69 -19.16
C GLU A 144 3.18 12.65 -18.88
N ASN A 145 4.38 12.12 -18.64
CA ASN A 145 5.56 12.89 -18.24
C ASN A 145 6.66 12.96 -19.33
N LYS A 146 6.30 13.24 -20.59
CA LYS A 146 7.24 13.49 -21.71
C LYS A 146 8.08 12.28 -22.17
N MET A 147 7.60 11.06 -21.99
CA MET A 147 8.18 9.78 -22.44
C MET A 147 9.54 9.39 -21.85
N GLU A 148 10.28 10.32 -21.24
CA GLU A 148 11.60 10.08 -20.63
C GLU A 148 11.67 10.73 -19.25
N GLN A 149 11.97 9.93 -18.23
CA GLN A 149 12.05 10.38 -16.84
C GLN A 149 13.18 9.66 -16.08
N PRO A 150 13.77 10.29 -15.04
CA PRO A 150 14.68 9.59 -14.14
C PRO A 150 13.98 8.40 -13.48
N LEU A 151 14.65 7.26 -13.42
CA LEU A 151 14.08 6.05 -12.81
C LEU A 151 13.68 6.29 -11.35
N SER A 152 14.43 7.13 -10.62
CA SER A 152 14.09 7.53 -9.25
C SER A 152 12.76 8.27 -9.15
N ALA A 153 12.44 9.15 -10.10
CA ALA A 153 11.19 9.88 -10.16
C ALA A 153 10.02 8.95 -10.45
N VAL A 154 10.18 8.05 -11.44
CA VAL A 154 9.19 7.02 -11.78
C VAL A 154 8.86 6.13 -10.59
N ILE A 155 9.88 5.67 -9.86
CA ILE A 155 9.70 4.78 -8.71
C ILE A 155 9.08 5.50 -7.49
N SER A 156 9.25 6.81 -7.40
CA SER A 156 8.72 7.63 -6.29
C SER A 156 7.27 8.04 -6.50
N ASP A 157 6.71 7.84 -7.70
CA ASP A 157 5.30 8.10 -7.98
C ASP A 157 4.39 7.25 -7.07
N PRO A 158 3.38 7.85 -6.39
CA PRO A 158 2.53 7.12 -5.45
C PRO A 158 1.77 5.92 -6.05
N ALA A 159 1.34 6.02 -7.31
CA ALA A 159 0.61 4.94 -7.97
C ALA A 159 1.53 3.76 -8.32
N ILE A 160 2.78 4.04 -8.67
CA ILE A 160 3.80 3.00 -8.94
C ILE A 160 4.33 2.42 -7.62
N ALA A 161 4.55 3.26 -6.61
CA ALA A 161 5.10 2.86 -5.32
C ALA A 161 4.19 1.90 -4.54
N SER A 162 2.86 2.07 -4.65
CA SER A 162 1.87 1.16 -4.04
C SER A 162 1.88 -0.22 -4.69
N ILE A 163 1.91 -0.28 -6.03
CA ILE A 163 1.94 -1.55 -6.79
C ILE A 163 3.28 -2.28 -6.62
N ARG A 164 4.38 -1.53 -6.52
CA ARG A 164 5.73 -2.09 -6.34
C ARG A 164 5.82 -2.95 -5.08
N LYS A 165 5.17 -2.55 -3.98
CA LYS A 165 5.16 -3.30 -2.72
C LYS A 165 4.54 -4.69 -2.94
N GLY A 166 5.37 -5.73 -2.86
CA GLY A 166 4.97 -7.12 -3.07
C GLY A 166 4.98 -7.61 -4.52
N ALA A 167 5.21 -6.75 -5.53
CA ALA A 167 5.36 -7.19 -6.92
C ALA A 167 6.82 -7.56 -7.25
N ILE A 168 7.76 -6.66 -6.94
CA ILE A 168 9.19 -6.89 -7.17
C ILE A 168 10.07 -6.01 -6.28
N SER A 169 11.22 -6.53 -5.87
CA SER A 169 12.23 -5.78 -5.12
C SER A 169 12.99 -4.76 -5.98
N ASN A 170 13.12 -5.03 -7.28
CA ASN A 170 13.92 -4.22 -8.20
C ASN A 170 13.20 -3.96 -9.53
N VAL A 171 12.59 -2.78 -9.63
CA VAL A 171 11.85 -2.33 -10.83
C VAL A 171 12.75 -2.25 -12.07
N ALA A 172 14.02 -1.86 -11.91
CA ALA A 172 14.95 -1.75 -13.03
C ALA A 172 15.19 -3.11 -13.70
N LYS A 173 15.29 -4.20 -12.90
CA LYS A 173 15.44 -5.55 -13.44
C LYS A 173 14.21 -5.98 -14.24
N LEU A 174 13.01 -5.76 -13.70
CA LEU A 174 11.76 -6.08 -14.40
C LEU A 174 11.66 -5.36 -15.75
N LEU A 175 11.89 -4.05 -15.77
CA LEU A 175 11.73 -3.25 -16.98
C LEU A 175 12.78 -3.60 -18.06
N ARG A 176 13.95 -4.11 -17.68
CA ARG A 176 14.97 -4.62 -18.63
C ARG A 176 14.53 -5.88 -19.36
N GLU A 177 13.55 -6.63 -18.83
CA GLU A 177 12.97 -7.79 -19.53
C GLU A 177 12.07 -7.36 -20.70
N TYR A 178 11.73 -6.07 -20.81
CA TYR A 178 10.90 -5.50 -21.86
C TYR A 178 11.65 -4.46 -22.72
N PRO A 179 12.78 -4.83 -23.38
CA PRO A 179 13.60 -3.90 -24.15
C PRO A 179 12.88 -3.31 -25.37
N GLN A 180 11.86 -4.01 -25.90
CA GLN A 180 11.02 -3.48 -26.97
C GLN A 180 10.14 -2.30 -26.54
N HIS A 181 9.96 -2.08 -25.23
CA HIS A 181 9.09 -1.05 -24.67
C HIS A 181 9.89 0.01 -23.93
N PHE A 182 10.95 -0.36 -23.22
CA PHE A 182 11.74 0.56 -22.41
C PHE A 182 13.22 0.56 -22.79
N GLU A 183 13.77 1.77 -22.86
CA GLU A 183 15.18 2.05 -23.06
C GLU A 183 15.75 2.64 -21.77
N PHE A 184 16.89 2.13 -21.32
CA PHE A 184 17.64 2.74 -20.22
C PHE A 184 18.78 3.56 -20.78
N LYS A 185 18.83 4.84 -20.40
CA LYS A 185 19.96 5.73 -20.69
C LYS A 185 20.65 6.13 -19.40
N PHE A 186 21.96 6.22 -19.44
CA PHE A 186 22.75 6.75 -18.33
C PHE A 186 23.21 8.14 -18.73
N VAL A 187 22.86 9.13 -17.93
CA VAL A 187 23.29 10.51 -18.14
C VAL A 187 24.33 10.83 -17.08
N ASP A 188 25.54 11.13 -17.54
CA ASP A 188 26.62 11.56 -16.66
C ASP A 188 26.31 12.96 -16.13
N ASN A 189 26.28 13.08 -14.80
CA ASN A 189 26.18 14.38 -14.15
C ASN A 189 27.56 15.04 -14.19
N SER A 190 27.83 15.81 -15.24
CA SER A 190 29.11 16.51 -15.45
C SER A 190 29.54 17.48 -14.33
N LYS A 191 28.69 17.75 -13.32
CA LYS A 191 28.92 18.85 -12.36
C LYS A 191 29.38 18.42 -10.96
N GLU A 192 29.23 17.15 -10.57
CA GLU A 192 29.62 16.67 -9.24
C GLU A 192 29.96 15.16 -9.32
N ASP A 193 30.79 14.63 -8.41
CA ASP A 193 31.12 13.19 -8.23
C ASP A 193 29.91 12.33 -7.83
N LYS A 194 28.76 12.58 -8.45
CA LYS A 194 27.50 11.88 -8.23
C LYS A 194 27.38 10.77 -9.26
N LYS A 195 26.88 9.63 -8.79
CA LYS A 195 26.59 8.46 -9.62
C LYS A 195 25.73 8.87 -10.84
N PRO A 196 25.95 8.25 -12.01
CA PRO A 196 25.19 8.57 -13.21
C PRO A 196 23.69 8.41 -12.97
N ILE A 197 22.89 9.34 -13.50
CA ILE A 197 21.43 9.26 -13.39
C ILE A 197 20.96 8.25 -14.43
N GLN A 198 20.26 7.22 -13.95
CA GLN A 198 19.59 6.28 -14.81
C GLN A 198 18.24 6.86 -15.27
N MET A 199 18.15 7.20 -16.55
CA MET A 199 16.94 7.65 -17.23
C MET A 199 16.22 6.46 -17.84
N LEU A 200 14.89 6.49 -17.77
CA LEU A 200 14.00 5.50 -18.37
C LEU A 200 13.18 6.18 -19.47
N ARG A 201 13.26 5.64 -20.68
CA ARG A 201 12.53 6.15 -21.85
C ARG A 201 11.58 5.09 -22.39
N LEU A 202 10.37 5.51 -22.75
CA LEU A 202 9.38 4.66 -23.41
C LEU A 202 9.61 4.68 -24.93
N ILE A 203 9.98 3.53 -25.51
CA ILE A 203 10.18 3.37 -26.97
C ILE A 203 8.84 3.09 -27.67
N LYS A 204 8.07 2.13 -27.15
CA LYS A 204 6.82 1.68 -27.75
C LYS A 204 5.77 1.50 -26.68
N ALA A 205 4.56 1.99 -26.96
CA ALA A 205 3.42 1.80 -26.09
C ALA A 205 3.20 0.30 -25.78
N VAL A 206 3.12 0.00 -24.48
CA VAL A 206 2.76 -1.32 -23.98
C VAL A 206 1.28 -1.58 -24.30
N PRO A 207 0.94 -2.62 -25.08
CA PRO A 207 -0.45 -2.96 -25.36
C PRO A 207 -1.16 -3.44 -24.09
N ALA A 208 -2.48 -3.22 -24.00
CA ALA A 208 -3.29 -3.61 -22.84
C ALA A 208 -3.50 -5.14 -22.67
N GLY A 209 -2.78 -5.97 -23.44
CA GLY A 209 -2.86 -7.43 -23.40
C GLY A 209 -1.86 -8.08 -22.44
N ASN A 210 -1.91 -9.42 -22.32
CA ASN A 210 -0.93 -10.21 -21.55
C ASN A 210 0.46 -10.03 -22.16
N LEU A 211 1.35 -9.36 -21.42
CA LEU A 211 2.71 -9.06 -21.86
C LEU A 211 3.64 -10.25 -21.66
N LEU A 212 3.27 -11.16 -20.76
CA LEU A 212 4.00 -12.37 -20.49
C LEU A 212 3.44 -13.53 -21.31
N LYS A 213 3.48 -13.40 -22.64
CA LYS A 213 3.54 -14.59 -23.48
C LYS A 213 4.86 -15.29 -23.12
N ARG A 214 4.73 -16.42 -22.44
CA ARG A 214 5.84 -17.20 -21.89
C ARG A 214 6.85 -17.41 -23.02
N LYS A 215 8.11 -17.02 -22.82
CA LYS A 215 9.26 -17.41 -23.66
C LYS A 215 9.49 -18.94 -23.71
N HIS A 216 8.52 -19.75 -23.27
CA HIS A 216 8.70 -21.16 -22.98
C HIS A 216 8.24 -22.08 -24.13
N GLU A 217 7.79 -21.56 -25.28
CA GLU A 217 7.33 -22.42 -26.38
C GLU A 217 8.32 -22.58 -27.54
N ASP A 218 9.49 -21.94 -27.49
CA ASP A 218 10.57 -22.15 -28.47
C ASP A 218 11.78 -22.84 -27.82
N THR A 219 11.56 -23.84 -26.98
CA THR A 219 12.61 -24.86 -26.82
C THR A 219 12.43 -25.79 -28.02
N PRO A 220 13.32 -25.76 -29.03
CA PRO A 220 13.24 -26.74 -30.10
C PRO A 220 13.25 -28.12 -29.43
N LEU A 221 12.20 -28.90 -29.66
CA LEU A 221 12.15 -30.29 -29.27
C LEU A 221 13.45 -30.89 -29.82
N ALA A 222 14.37 -31.28 -28.93
CA ALA A 222 15.58 -31.93 -29.36
C ALA A 222 15.15 -33.16 -30.17
N ASP A 223 15.45 -33.17 -31.47
CA ASP A 223 15.20 -34.33 -32.31
C ASP A 223 15.93 -35.53 -31.68
N PRO A 224 15.21 -36.56 -31.20
CA PRO A 224 15.83 -37.70 -30.54
C PRO A 224 16.65 -38.58 -31.50
N ASP A 225 16.65 -38.28 -32.80
CA ASP A 225 17.34 -39.02 -33.86
C ASP A 225 18.51 -38.26 -34.51
N ALA A 226 19.12 -37.31 -33.80
CA ALA A 226 20.42 -36.77 -34.25
C ALA A 226 21.50 -37.88 -34.15
N PRO A 227 22.21 -38.21 -35.25
CA PRO A 227 23.00 -39.43 -35.43
C PRO A 227 24.29 -39.53 -34.60
#